data_AF-A0A7Z9JHK7-F1
#
_entry.id   AF-A0A7Z9JHK7-F1
#
_cell.length_a   1.000
_cell.length_b   1.000
_cell.length_c   1.000
_cell.angle_alpha   90.00
_cell.angle_beta   90.00
_cell.angle_gamma   90.00
#
_symmetry.space_group_name_H-M   'P 1'
#
loop_
_entity.id
_entity.type
_entity.pdbx_description
1 polymer ?
#
loop_
_entity_poly.entity_id
_entity_poly.type
_entity_poly.pdbx_seq_one_letter_code
_entity_poly.pdbx_strand_id
1 'polypeptide(L)'
;MQDLVINSTVQLTLLLFVPLFFAYILKQTRIRSWAMLGGVLGGVLLGPAVFGSISHDYWEDIFQGGANEHEIVFRLERQQQADLLAATTLGVDEVILMQMRADQQYEVSLAVEKWEQAQWNSQQTLRYYAIFLIFLILLSGSMRCKAKGTAPHAMSLSVGVWAVLVPSGITSLLLLLVTDMGVTEVLALGACLGAGPWTLASWEQKVANKSEPNGALLMLRCGRVAWIGASAIAMYAAWQVQGAMALLWMLPLLLLPVIWIIPRKQLRWLQLFVDYAAIPSVMATSLVLINPLEHLQFWPILLVLLFCADARWLGGIIGLGLLGGRKSGDAMRLSIPLVDAGVSQLCLATLLIGVGALPPSFAIAALLGALFLEHTAPIRMKMANVDSESPPQP
;
A
#
# COMPACT_ATOMS: atom_id res chain seq x y z
N MET A 1 -6.72 -29.62 12.07
CA MET A 1 -7.48 -29.11 10.90
C MET A 1 -8.73 -28.34 11.31
N GLN A 2 -9.54 -28.81 12.26
CA GLN A 2 -10.74 -28.08 12.71
C GLN A 2 -10.41 -26.73 13.37
N ASP A 3 -9.39 -26.65 14.23
CA ASP A 3 -8.99 -25.37 14.86
C ASP A 3 -8.47 -24.34 13.84
N LEU A 4 -7.75 -24.80 12.81
CA LEU A 4 -7.26 -23.97 11.71
C LEU A 4 -8.39 -23.39 10.84
N VAL A 5 -9.47 -24.16 10.64
CA VAL A 5 -10.68 -23.70 9.91
C VAL A 5 -11.53 -22.74 10.75
N ILE A 6 -11.60 -22.95 12.07
CA ILE A 6 -12.33 -22.08 12.98
C ILE A 6 -11.60 -20.73 13.12
N ASN A 7 -10.28 -20.74 13.31
CA ASN A 7 -9.50 -19.50 13.43
C ASN A 7 -9.50 -18.69 12.13
N SER A 8 -9.36 -19.33 10.97
CA SER A 8 -9.42 -18.63 9.68
C SER A 8 -10.79 -18.02 9.40
N THR A 9 -11.89 -18.70 9.73
CA THR A 9 -13.24 -18.12 9.54
C THR A 9 -13.49 -16.93 10.45
N VAL A 10 -13.10 -17.00 11.72
CA VAL A 10 -13.20 -15.88 12.67
C VAL A 10 -12.35 -14.69 12.20
N GLN A 11 -11.10 -14.94 11.82
CA GLN A 11 -10.16 -13.93 11.32
C GLN A 11 -10.73 -13.15 10.13
N LEU A 12 -11.20 -13.85 9.10
CA LEU A 12 -11.76 -13.24 7.89
C LEU A 12 -13.07 -12.49 8.19
N THR A 13 -13.87 -13.01 9.11
CA THR A 13 -15.12 -12.36 9.54
C THR A 13 -14.83 -11.05 10.25
N LEU A 14 -13.87 -11.02 11.18
CA LEU A 14 -13.47 -9.80 11.88
C LEU A 14 -12.94 -8.74 10.91
N LEU A 15 -12.03 -9.13 10.00
CA LEU A 15 -11.43 -8.23 9.01
C LEU A 15 -12.44 -7.71 7.97
N LEU A 16 -13.55 -8.42 7.76
CA LEU A 16 -14.62 -7.95 6.89
C LEU A 16 -15.59 -7.04 7.63
N PHE A 17 -16.13 -7.50 8.76
CA PHE A 17 -17.27 -6.84 9.43
C PHE A 17 -16.86 -5.61 10.24
N VAL A 18 -15.75 -5.65 10.97
CA VAL A 18 -15.33 -4.53 11.82
C VAL A 18 -15.00 -3.29 10.96
N PRO A 19 -14.16 -3.38 9.92
CA PRO A 19 -13.90 -2.24 9.03
C PRO A 19 -15.15 -1.78 8.27
N LEU A 20 -16.02 -2.70 7.86
CA LEU A 20 -17.28 -2.37 7.19
C LEU A 20 -18.20 -1.56 8.09
N PHE A 21 -18.33 -1.94 9.36
CA PHE A 21 -19.15 -1.22 10.34
C PHE A 21 -18.67 0.22 10.52
N PHE A 22 -17.36 0.42 10.70
CA PHE A 22 -16.80 1.77 10.80
C PHE A 22 -16.94 2.56 9.50
N ALA A 23 -16.67 1.95 8.35
CA ALA A 23 -16.84 2.57 7.04
C ALA A 23 -18.30 3.02 6.84
N TYR A 24 -19.27 2.21 7.27
CA TYR A 24 -20.69 2.55 7.22
C TYR A 24 -21.01 3.77 8.10
N ILE A 25 -20.55 3.80 9.36
CA ILE A 25 -20.76 4.94 10.27
C ILE A 25 -20.12 6.23 9.71
N LEU A 26 -18.87 6.14 9.27
CA LEU A 26 -18.13 7.29 8.71
C LEU A 26 -18.77 7.81 7.42
N LYS A 27 -19.42 6.94 6.66
CA LYS A 27 -20.18 7.36 5.49
C LYS A 27 -21.42 8.17 5.88
N GLN A 28 -22.12 7.80 6.96
CA GLN A 28 -23.27 8.55 7.45
C GLN A 28 -22.89 9.96 7.92
N THR A 29 -21.69 10.12 8.47
CA THR A 29 -21.14 11.43 8.86
C THR A 29 -20.57 12.24 7.67
N ARG A 30 -20.71 11.74 6.44
CA ARG A 30 -20.29 12.40 5.19
C ARG A 30 -18.79 12.71 5.10
N ILE A 31 -17.95 11.95 5.79
CA ILE A 31 -16.49 12.04 5.66
C ILE A 31 -16.09 11.48 4.30
N ARG A 32 -15.21 12.16 3.54
CA ARG A 32 -14.90 11.81 2.14
C ARG A 32 -14.06 10.54 2.00
N SER A 33 -13.08 10.33 2.89
CA SER A 33 -12.20 9.15 2.94
C SER A 33 -12.77 8.03 3.84
N TRP A 34 -14.11 7.95 3.97
CA TRP A 34 -14.80 7.05 4.90
C TRP A 34 -14.39 5.58 4.77
N ALA A 35 -14.14 5.10 3.55
CA ALA A 35 -13.76 3.71 3.32
C ALA A 35 -12.37 3.40 3.89
N MET A 36 -11.36 4.19 3.53
CA MET A 36 -10.00 4.02 4.06
C MET A 36 -9.94 4.29 5.56
N LEU A 37 -10.62 5.34 6.05
CA LEU A 37 -10.68 5.66 7.49
C LEU A 37 -11.38 4.55 8.29
N GLY A 38 -12.43 3.93 7.74
CA GLY A 38 -13.08 2.78 8.36
C GLY A 38 -12.12 1.59 8.47
N GLY A 39 -11.30 1.39 7.45
CA GLY A 39 -10.19 0.43 7.47
C GLY A 39 -9.10 0.77 8.49
N VAL A 40 -8.75 2.04 8.65
CA VAL A 40 -7.79 2.49 9.66
C VAL A 40 -8.31 2.20 11.06
N LEU A 41 -9.55 2.61 11.37
CA LEU A 41 -10.16 2.35 12.67
C LEU A 41 -10.27 0.85 12.94
N GLY A 42 -10.77 0.07 11.98
CA GLY A 42 -10.88 -1.37 12.12
C GLY A 42 -9.52 -2.07 12.28
N GLY A 43 -8.50 -1.63 11.52
CA GLY A 43 -7.15 -2.18 11.58
C GLY A 43 -6.40 -1.83 12.86
N VAL A 44 -6.56 -0.61 13.39
CA VAL A 44 -5.98 -0.24 14.70
C VAL A 44 -6.65 -1.01 15.83
N LEU A 45 -7.99 -1.17 15.78
CA LEU A 45 -8.74 -1.90 16.79
C LEU A 45 -8.44 -3.41 16.79
N LEU A 46 -8.39 -4.03 15.61
CA LEU A 46 -8.05 -5.46 15.46
C LEU A 46 -6.54 -5.72 15.50
N GLY A 47 -5.74 -4.67 15.37
CA GLY A 47 -4.29 -4.75 15.35
C GLY A 47 -3.69 -5.00 16.73
N PRO A 48 -2.36 -5.20 16.76
CA PRO A 48 -1.63 -5.49 18.00
C PRO A 48 -1.75 -4.35 19.02
N ALA A 49 -1.88 -3.10 18.55
CA ALA A 49 -2.04 -1.91 19.37
C ALA A 49 -3.18 -2.00 20.39
N VAL A 50 -4.34 -2.53 20.00
CA VAL A 50 -5.54 -2.55 20.85
C VAL A 50 -5.94 -3.99 21.18
N PHE A 51 -6.25 -4.81 20.18
CA PHE A 51 -6.66 -6.19 20.47
C PHE A 51 -5.49 -7.03 21.00
N GLY A 52 -4.29 -6.85 20.43
CA GLY A 52 -3.08 -7.52 20.93
C GLY A 52 -2.64 -7.08 22.33
N SER A 53 -2.91 -5.83 22.74
CA SER A 53 -2.60 -5.37 24.10
C SER A 53 -3.60 -5.85 25.15
N ILE A 54 -4.86 -6.05 24.77
CA ILE A 54 -5.91 -6.57 25.68
C ILE A 54 -5.82 -8.09 25.83
N SER A 55 -5.51 -8.79 24.73
CA SER A 55 -5.60 -10.24 24.66
C SER A 55 -4.53 -10.81 23.72
N HIS A 56 -3.27 -10.70 24.14
CA HIS A 56 -2.09 -11.04 23.37
C HIS A 56 -2.14 -12.45 22.76
N ASP A 57 -2.32 -13.49 23.59
CA ASP A 57 -2.32 -14.89 23.14
C ASP A 57 -3.38 -15.16 22.05
N TYR A 58 -4.60 -14.65 22.24
CA TYR A 58 -5.66 -14.80 21.23
C TYR A 58 -5.39 -14.00 19.96
N TRP A 59 -4.78 -12.80 20.07
CA TRP A 59 -4.43 -12.01 18.90
C TRP A 59 -3.32 -12.69 18.10
N GLU A 60 -2.30 -13.23 18.77
CA GLU A 60 -1.23 -13.99 18.12
C GLU A 60 -1.82 -15.22 17.43
N ASP A 61 -2.65 -16.01 18.09
CA ASP A 61 -3.27 -17.20 17.48
C ASP A 61 -4.17 -16.88 16.27
N ILE A 62 -4.87 -15.74 16.29
CA ILE A 62 -5.80 -15.37 15.24
C ILE A 62 -5.12 -14.65 14.07
N PHE A 63 -4.14 -13.77 14.30
CA PHE A 63 -3.63 -12.84 13.28
C PHE A 63 -2.14 -13.02 12.96
N GLN A 64 -1.28 -13.16 13.97
CA GLN A 64 0.16 -13.29 13.73
C GLN A 64 0.52 -14.73 13.34
N GLY A 65 0.05 -15.69 14.12
CA GLY A 65 0.42 -17.09 14.10
C GLY A 65 1.81 -17.34 14.70
N GLY A 66 2.08 -18.60 15.03
CA GLY A 66 3.36 -19.01 15.59
C GLY A 66 3.53 -18.70 17.09
N ALA A 67 2.44 -18.65 17.86
CA ALA A 67 2.49 -18.33 19.30
C ALA A 67 3.37 -19.31 20.09
N ASN A 68 3.33 -20.61 19.75
CA ASN A 68 4.18 -21.62 20.39
C ASN A 68 5.67 -21.35 20.12
N GLU A 69 6.02 -20.99 18.89
CA GLU A 69 7.39 -20.66 18.48
C GLU A 69 7.86 -19.35 19.11
N HIS A 70 6.96 -18.36 19.24
CA HIS A 70 7.23 -17.11 19.93
C HIS A 70 7.53 -17.34 21.43
N GLU A 71 6.80 -18.23 22.09
CA GLU A 71 7.07 -18.59 23.49
C GLU A 71 8.49 -19.16 23.68
N ILE A 72 8.99 -19.93 22.71
CA ILE A 72 10.35 -20.48 22.73
C ILE A 72 11.38 -19.35 22.63
N VAL A 73 11.21 -18.42 21.69
CA VAL A 73 12.08 -17.25 21.56
C VAL A 73 12.11 -16.45 22.86
N PHE A 74 10.93 -16.15 23.41
CA PHE A 74 10.80 -15.39 24.64
C PHE A 74 11.45 -16.08 25.84
N ARG A 75 11.34 -17.41 25.92
CA ARG A 75 12.00 -18.21 26.96
C ARG A 75 13.51 -18.17 26.84
N LEU A 76 14.04 -18.31 25.62
CA LEU A 76 15.48 -18.25 25.34
C LEU A 76 16.07 -16.86 25.64
N GLU A 77 15.38 -15.78 25.25
CA GLU A 77 15.80 -14.41 25.56
C GLU A 77 15.83 -14.15 27.08
N ARG A 78 14.82 -14.60 27.82
CA ARG A 78 14.80 -14.51 29.29
C ARG A 78 15.92 -15.32 29.91
N GLN A 79 16.17 -16.53 29.40
CA GLN A 79 17.26 -17.37 29.87
C GLN A 79 18.62 -16.71 29.60
N GLN A 80 18.83 -16.16 28.41
CA GLN A 80 20.04 -15.42 28.05
C GLN A 80 20.29 -14.24 28.99
N GLN A 81 19.25 -13.46 29.32
CA GLN A 81 19.37 -12.35 30.27
C GLN A 81 19.71 -12.84 31.70
N ALA A 82 19.05 -13.89 32.17
CA ALA A 82 19.30 -14.47 33.49
C ALA A 82 20.72 -15.03 33.61
N ASP A 83 21.17 -15.75 32.58
CA ASP A 83 22.49 -16.37 32.51
C ASP A 83 23.61 -15.33 32.45
N LEU A 84 23.42 -14.24 31.68
CA LEU A 84 24.39 -13.16 31.58
C LEU A 84 24.50 -12.39 32.91
N LEU A 85 23.39 -12.16 33.60
CA LEU A 85 23.38 -11.60 34.94
C LEU A 85 24.08 -12.53 35.94
N ALA A 86 23.83 -13.84 35.90
CA ALA A 86 24.51 -14.81 36.76
C ALA A 86 26.03 -14.83 36.50
N ALA A 87 26.45 -14.93 35.25
CA ALA A 87 27.87 -14.99 34.86
C ALA A 87 28.63 -13.71 35.26
N THR A 88 28.01 -12.53 35.10
CA THR A 88 28.62 -11.25 35.52
C THR A 88 28.73 -11.14 37.04
N THR A 89 27.74 -11.61 37.81
CA THR A 89 27.82 -11.61 39.29
C THR A 89 28.86 -12.58 39.85
N LEU A 90 29.12 -13.69 39.16
CA LEU A 90 30.10 -14.70 39.55
C LEU A 90 31.55 -14.34 39.15
N GLY A 91 31.74 -13.24 38.42
CA GLY A 91 33.07 -12.81 37.97
C GLY A 91 33.70 -13.76 36.95
N VAL A 92 32.88 -14.36 36.08
CA VAL A 92 33.35 -15.26 35.02
C VAL A 92 34.27 -14.51 34.05
N ASP A 93 35.30 -15.20 33.58
CA ASP A 93 36.28 -14.66 32.63
C ASP A 93 35.63 -14.18 31.32
N GLU A 94 36.16 -13.09 30.76
CA GLU A 94 35.57 -12.38 29.62
C GLU A 94 35.51 -13.26 28.36
N VAL A 95 36.49 -14.15 28.19
CA VAL A 95 36.53 -15.11 27.06
C VAL A 95 35.37 -16.10 27.14
N ILE A 96 35.06 -16.62 28.33
CA ILE A 96 33.97 -17.56 28.54
C ILE A 96 32.62 -16.86 28.35
N LEU A 97 32.50 -15.61 28.83
CA LEU A 97 31.29 -14.80 28.67
C LEU A 97 31.02 -14.50 27.18
N MET A 98 32.05 -14.20 26.40
CA MET A 98 31.92 -13.96 24.97
C MET A 98 31.52 -15.22 24.19
N GLN A 99 32.08 -16.38 24.55
CA GLN A 99 31.68 -17.66 23.93
C GLN A 99 30.24 -18.02 24.29
N MET A 100 29.84 -17.88 25.56
CA MET A 100 28.47 -18.10 26.01
C MET A 100 27.48 -17.21 25.27
N ARG A 101 27.80 -15.92 25.09
CA ARG A 101 26.97 -14.99 24.32
C ARG A 101 26.82 -15.43 22.86
N ALA A 102 27.90 -15.88 22.23
CA ALA A 102 27.87 -16.34 20.85
C ALA A 102 26.97 -17.58 20.67
N ASP A 103 27.10 -18.56 21.57
CA ASP A 103 26.28 -19.78 21.55
C ASP A 103 24.80 -19.48 21.78
N GLN A 104 24.49 -18.66 22.79
CA GLN A 104 23.11 -18.24 23.07
C GLN A 104 22.51 -17.42 21.91
N GLN A 105 23.29 -16.55 21.30
CA GLN A 105 22.83 -15.74 20.16
C GLN A 105 22.57 -16.60 18.92
N TYR A 106 23.30 -17.71 18.76
CA TYR A 106 23.03 -18.70 17.73
C TYR A 106 21.74 -19.49 17.99
N GLU A 107 21.47 -19.88 19.25
CA GLU A 107 20.22 -20.57 19.60
C GLU A 107 19.00 -19.66 19.44
N VAL A 108 19.10 -18.40 19.86
CA VAL A 108 18.04 -17.40 19.67
C VAL A 108 17.80 -17.15 18.19
N SER A 109 18.85 -17.00 17.37
CA SER A 109 18.68 -16.75 15.94
C SER A 109 17.98 -17.92 15.22
N LEU A 110 18.31 -19.16 15.56
CA LEU A 110 17.60 -20.35 15.05
C LEU A 110 16.14 -20.40 15.49
N ALA A 111 15.83 -19.99 16.73
CA ALA A 111 14.46 -19.94 17.22
C ALA A 111 13.65 -18.83 16.53
N VAL A 112 14.26 -17.66 16.31
CA VAL A 112 13.66 -16.54 15.56
C VAL A 112 13.37 -16.94 14.12
N GLU A 113 14.30 -17.61 13.43
CA GLU A 113 14.07 -18.08 12.06
C GLU A 113 12.88 -19.05 11.98
N LYS A 114 12.75 -19.97 12.94
CA LYS A 114 11.60 -20.87 13.04
C LYS A 114 10.30 -20.11 13.29
N TRP A 115 10.33 -19.11 14.16
CA TRP A 115 9.17 -18.27 14.45
C TRP A 115 8.74 -17.47 13.21
N GLU A 116 9.66 -16.84 12.50
CA GLU A 116 9.39 -16.13 11.24
C GLU A 116 8.78 -17.06 10.19
N GLN A 117 9.27 -18.30 10.08
CA GLN A 117 8.72 -19.29 9.17
C GLN A 117 7.31 -19.75 9.59
N ALA A 118 7.06 -19.93 10.88
CA ALA A 118 5.75 -20.29 11.42
C ALA A 118 4.73 -19.16 11.21
N GLN A 119 5.14 -17.92 11.47
CA GLN A 119 4.37 -16.71 11.19
C GLN A 119 4.05 -16.60 9.70
N TRP A 120 5.05 -16.80 8.83
CA TRP A 120 4.87 -16.76 7.38
C TRP A 120 3.81 -17.74 6.90
N ASN A 121 3.85 -18.98 7.39
CA ASN A 121 2.91 -20.02 7.02
C ASN A 121 1.50 -19.74 7.55
N SER A 122 1.39 -19.25 8.79
CA SER A 122 0.11 -18.93 9.42
C SER A 122 -0.59 -17.74 8.75
N GLN A 123 0.19 -16.76 8.28
CA GLN A 123 -0.33 -15.57 7.59
C GLN A 123 -0.73 -15.82 6.13
N GLN A 124 -0.53 -17.02 5.59
CA GLN A 124 -0.92 -17.32 4.19
C GLN A 124 -2.39 -17.01 3.92
N THR A 125 -3.28 -17.36 4.85
CA THR A 125 -4.73 -17.14 4.70
C THR A 125 -5.08 -15.65 4.61
N LEU A 126 -4.45 -14.80 5.44
CA LEU A 126 -4.62 -13.34 5.39
C LEU A 126 -4.19 -12.77 4.07
N ARG A 127 -3.05 -13.23 3.56
CA ARG A 127 -2.50 -12.71 2.31
C ARG A 127 -3.31 -13.17 1.11
N TYR A 128 -3.82 -14.39 1.09
CA TYR A 128 -4.77 -14.84 0.07
C TYR A 128 -6.07 -14.04 0.10
N TYR A 129 -6.57 -13.72 1.29
CA TYR A 129 -7.71 -12.83 1.45
C TYR A 129 -7.42 -11.43 0.90
N ALA A 130 -6.26 -10.84 1.22
CA ALA A 130 -5.84 -9.55 0.70
C ALA A 130 -5.73 -9.56 -0.85
N ILE A 131 -5.08 -10.58 -1.42
CA ILE A 131 -5.00 -10.79 -2.88
C ILE A 131 -6.39 -10.78 -3.51
N PHE A 132 -7.31 -11.57 -2.93
CA PHE A 132 -8.66 -11.70 -3.45
C PHE A 132 -9.40 -10.36 -3.43
N LEU A 133 -9.36 -9.63 -2.31
CA LEU A 133 -9.98 -8.32 -2.22
C LEU A 133 -9.35 -7.29 -3.17
N ILE A 134 -8.02 -7.28 -3.28
CA ILE A 134 -7.30 -6.40 -4.21
C ILE A 134 -7.69 -6.70 -5.65
N PHE A 135 -7.78 -7.98 -6.02
CA PHE A 135 -8.29 -8.37 -7.33
C PHE A 135 -9.71 -7.84 -7.57
N LEU A 136 -10.62 -7.93 -6.60
CA LEU A 136 -11.97 -7.37 -6.70
C LEU A 136 -11.97 -5.83 -6.83
N ILE A 137 -11.09 -5.13 -6.10
CA ILE A 137 -10.94 -3.67 -6.19
C ILE A 137 -10.51 -3.29 -7.61
N LEU A 138 -9.48 -3.94 -8.14
CA LEU A 138 -8.96 -3.67 -9.48
C LEU A 138 -9.99 -4.04 -10.56
N LEU A 139 -10.68 -5.17 -10.42
CA LEU A 139 -11.76 -5.56 -11.31
C LEU A 139 -12.90 -4.54 -11.31
N SER A 140 -13.38 -4.12 -10.14
CA SER A 140 -14.43 -3.10 -10.03
C SER A 140 -14.01 -1.79 -10.69
N GLY A 141 -12.75 -1.39 -10.51
CA GLY A 141 -12.23 -0.18 -11.13
C GLY A 141 -12.19 -0.23 -12.67
N SER A 142 -11.81 -1.36 -13.26
CA SER A 142 -11.83 -1.50 -14.73
C SER A 142 -13.26 -1.40 -15.29
N MET A 143 -14.23 -1.95 -14.56
CA MET A 143 -15.65 -1.92 -14.91
C MET A 143 -16.30 -0.54 -14.73
N ARG A 144 -15.75 0.32 -13.86
CA ARG A 144 -16.21 1.72 -13.63
C ARG A 144 -15.76 2.69 -14.73
N CYS A 145 -14.75 2.35 -15.53
CA CYS A 145 -14.17 3.26 -16.52
C CYS A 145 -15.13 3.60 -17.68
N LYS A 146 -15.68 4.83 -17.68
CA LYS A 146 -16.62 5.31 -18.72
C LYS A 146 -15.98 6.09 -19.88
N ALA A 147 -14.68 6.36 -19.85
CA ALA A 147 -14.05 7.17 -20.89
C ALA A 147 -14.10 6.48 -22.26
N LYS A 148 -14.68 7.16 -23.25
CA LYS A 148 -14.77 6.75 -24.66
C LYS A 148 -14.05 7.80 -25.52
N GLY A 149 -13.51 7.39 -26.68
CA GLY A 149 -12.85 8.28 -27.62
C GLY A 149 -11.53 7.73 -28.17
N THR A 150 -10.78 8.58 -28.86
CA THR A 150 -9.43 8.31 -29.37
C THR A 150 -8.44 9.21 -28.63
N ALA A 151 -7.37 8.63 -28.10
CA ALA A 151 -6.29 9.35 -27.42
C ALA A 151 -4.95 8.93 -28.04
N PRO A 152 -4.00 9.87 -28.25
CA PRO A 152 -2.72 9.56 -28.87
C PRO A 152 -1.88 8.59 -28.02
N HIS A 153 -1.52 7.45 -28.60
CA HIS A 153 -0.84 6.36 -27.90
C HIS A 153 0.56 6.75 -27.39
N ALA A 154 1.37 7.38 -28.25
CA ALA A 154 2.72 7.85 -27.89
C ALA A 154 2.68 8.82 -26.70
N MET A 155 1.66 9.66 -26.66
CA MET A 155 1.46 10.60 -25.57
C MET A 155 1.11 9.91 -24.26
N SER A 156 0.17 8.96 -24.29
CA SER A 156 -0.17 8.19 -23.09
C SER A 156 1.02 7.40 -22.53
N LEU A 157 1.89 6.91 -23.42
CA LEU A 157 3.08 6.18 -23.04
C LEU A 157 4.09 7.10 -22.34
N SER A 158 4.42 8.25 -22.94
CA SER A 158 5.38 9.18 -22.33
C SER A 158 4.90 9.72 -21.00
N VAL A 159 3.65 10.21 -20.93
CA VAL A 159 3.08 10.75 -19.70
C VAL A 159 3.03 9.68 -18.62
N GLY A 160 2.59 8.46 -18.95
CA GLY A 160 2.55 7.36 -18.00
C GLY A 160 3.93 6.94 -17.49
N VAL A 161 4.93 6.88 -18.36
CA VAL A 161 6.32 6.54 -17.98
C VAL A 161 6.89 7.59 -17.04
N TRP A 162 6.77 8.88 -17.37
CA TRP A 162 7.25 9.95 -16.49
C TRP A 162 6.47 10.05 -15.18
N ALA A 163 5.16 9.77 -15.20
CA ALA A 163 4.34 9.71 -13.99
C ALA A 163 4.73 8.58 -13.03
N VAL A 164 5.51 7.58 -13.47
CA VAL A 164 6.14 6.57 -12.59
C VAL A 164 7.57 6.95 -12.26
N LEU A 165 8.38 7.25 -13.28
CA LEU A 165 9.82 7.46 -13.11
C LEU A 165 10.12 8.64 -12.19
N VAL A 166 9.34 9.72 -12.24
CA VAL A 166 9.55 10.88 -11.37
C VAL A 166 9.27 10.53 -9.90
N PRO A 167 8.07 10.10 -9.49
CA PRO A 167 7.83 9.74 -8.10
C PRO A 167 8.72 8.59 -7.66
N SER A 168 8.75 7.46 -8.40
CA SER A 168 9.53 6.29 -8.01
C SER A 168 11.03 6.57 -8.00
N GLY A 169 11.57 7.25 -9.03
CA GLY A 169 13.00 7.48 -9.17
C GLY A 169 13.52 8.52 -8.18
N ILE A 170 12.83 9.65 -8.01
CA ILE A 170 13.25 10.68 -7.05
C ILE A 170 13.16 10.17 -5.62
N THR A 171 12.07 9.49 -5.25
CA THR A 171 11.94 8.94 -3.89
C THR A 171 12.98 7.86 -3.65
N SER A 172 13.25 7.04 -4.65
CA SER A 172 14.22 5.96 -4.51
C SER A 172 15.63 6.50 -4.33
N LEU A 173 16.03 7.45 -5.17
CA LEU A 173 17.33 8.08 -5.10
C LEU A 173 17.52 8.82 -3.78
N LEU A 174 16.49 9.56 -3.32
CA LEU A 174 16.58 10.28 -2.05
C LEU A 174 16.71 9.33 -0.86
N LEU A 175 15.97 8.22 -0.84
CA LEU A 175 16.09 7.23 0.24
C LEU A 175 17.44 6.52 0.22
N LEU A 176 17.96 6.14 -0.94
CA LEU A 176 19.31 5.54 -1.03
C LEU A 176 20.41 6.50 -0.57
N LEU A 177 20.20 7.82 -0.70
CA LEU A 177 21.19 8.83 -0.27
C LEU A 177 21.08 9.21 1.20
N VAL A 178 19.88 9.15 1.78
CA VAL A 178 19.60 9.67 3.13
C VAL A 178 19.43 8.56 4.17
N THR A 179 19.22 7.31 3.74
CA THR A 179 18.93 6.17 4.61
C THR A 179 19.74 4.94 4.23
N ASP A 180 19.97 4.04 5.19
CA ASP A 180 20.65 2.76 4.97
C ASP A 180 19.73 1.66 4.41
N MET A 181 18.62 2.05 3.76
CA MET A 181 17.65 1.10 3.23
C MET A 181 18.22 0.28 2.08
N GLY A 182 17.80 -0.99 2.02
CA GLY A 182 18.14 -1.87 0.91
C GLY A 182 17.47 -1.41 -0.39
N VAL A 183 18.12 -1.67 -1.54
CA VAL A 183 17.57 -1.33 -2.87
C VAL A 183 16.15 -1.88 -3.05
N THR A 184 15.89 -3.07 -2.56
CA THR A 184 14.57 -3.73 -2.60
C THR A 184 13.48 -2.90 -1.94
N GLU A 185 13.73 -2.43 -0.72
CA GLU A 185 12.76 -1.69 0.10
C GLU A 185 12.44 -0.32 -0.52
N VAL A 186 13.50 0.32 -1.00
CA VAL A 186 13.41 1.61 -1.66
C VAL A 186 12.61 1.52 -2.96
N LEU A 187 12.88 0.50 -3.78
CA LEU A 187 12.12 0.24 -5.00
C LEU A 187 10.65 -0.13 -4.69
N ALA A 188 10.39 -0.88 -3.62
CA ALA A 188 9.04 -1.21 -3.17
C ALA A 188 8.25 0.06 -2.84
N LEU A 189 8.81 0.97 -2.04
CA LEU A 189 8.15 2.24 -1.75
C LEU A 189 8.01 3.10 -3.00
N GLY A 190 9.05 3.17 -3.82
CA GLY A 190 9.03 3.88 -5.09
C GLY A 190 7.89 3.40 -5.99
N ALA A 191 7.64 2.10 -6.06
CA ALA A 191 6.53 1.53 -6.80
C ALA A 191 5.17 1.98 -6.24
N CYS A 192 5.00 2.00 -4.91
CA CYS A 192 3.76 2.48 -4.26
C CYS A 192 3.45 3.93 -4.66
N LEU A 193 4.47 4.78 -4.68
CA LEU A 193 4.36 6.19 -5.07
C LEU A 193 4.24 6.38 -6.58
N GLY A 194 4.75 5.44 -7.38
CA GLY A 194 4.63 5.44 -8.84
C GLY A 194 3.30 4.90 -9.36
N ALA A 195 2.51 4.20 -8.54
CA ALA A 195 1.21 3.70 -8.95
C ALA A 195 0.32 4.85 -9.41
N GLY A 196 -0.19 4.76 -10.65
CA GLY A 196 -1.06 5.76 -11.24
C GLY A 196 -2.53 5.55 -10.88
N PRO A 197 -3.43 6.47 -11.30
CA PRO A 197 -4.85 6.33 -11.06
C PRO A 197 -5.40 5.11 -11.81
N TRP A 198 -6.06 4.21 -11.08
CA TRP A 198 -6.75 3.06 -11.69
C TRP A 198 -8.14 3.44 -12.25
N THR A 199 -8.79 4.40 -11.59
CA THR A 199 -10.08 4.97 -12.00
C THR A 199 -10.04 6.48 -11.86
N LEU A 200 -10.88 7.18 -12.61
CA LEU A 200 -11.09 8.61 -12.44
C LEU A 200 -12.49 8.89 -11.91
N ALA A 201 -12.58 9.76 -10.92
CA ALA A 201 -13.83 10.31 -10.43
C ALA A 201 -14.55 11.14 -11.51
N SER A 202 -15.85 11.35 -11.35
CA SER A 202 -16.67 12.08 -12.33
C SER A 202 -16.20 13.52 -12.54
N TRP A 203 -15.68 14.17 -11.50
CA TRP A 203 -15.15 15.54 -11.57
C TRP A 203 -13.80 15.59 -12.28
N GLU A 204 -12.91 14.61 -12.08
CA GLU A 204 -11.62 14.50 -12.77
C GLU A 204 -11.81 14.27 -14.26
N GLN A 205 -12.77 13.42 -14.63
CA GLN A 205 -13.14 13.21 -16.03
C GLN A 205 -13.61 14.52 -16.66
N LYS A 206 -14.41 15.32 -15.94
CA LYS A 206 -14.87 16.64 -16.42
C LYS A 206 -13.72 17.63 -16.57
N VAL A 207 -12.83 17.71 -15.58
CA VAL A 207 -11.64 18.59 -15.62
C VAL A 207 -10.75 18.22 -16.81
N ALA A 208 -10.39 16.95 -16.95
CA ALA A 208 -9.54 16.49 -18.04
C ALA A 208 -10.17 16.74 -19.41
N ASN A 209 -11.48 16.49 -19.56
CA ASN A 209 -12.20 16.73 -20.81
C ASN A 209 -12.43 18.22 -21.11
N LYS A 210 -12.45 19.08 -20.09
CA LYS A 210 -12.51 20.55 -20.26
C LYS A 210 -11.17 21.10 -20.76
N SER A 211 -10.06 20.53 -20.29
CA SER A 211 -8.72 20.88 -20.76
C SER A 211 -8.46 20.39 -22.20
N GLU A 212 -8.92 19.19 -22.56
CA GLU A 212 -8.70 18.63 -23.89
C GLU A 212 -9.79 17.63 -24.27
N PRO A 213 -10.24 17.59 -25.55
CA PRO A 213 -11.13 16.53 -26.02
C PRO A 213 -10.51 15.16 -25.75
N ASN A 214 -11.28 14.26 -25.12
CA ASN A 214 -10.85 12.92 -24.67
C ASN A 214 -9.72 12.92 -23.62
N GLY A 215 -9.44 14.04 -22.94
CA GLY A 215 -8.41 14.13 -21.90
C GLY A 215 -8.58 13.11 -20.77
N ALA A 216 -9.83 12.77 -20.40
CA ALA A 216 -10.10 11.73 -19.41
C ALA A 216 -9.65 10.34 -19.87
N LEU A 217 -9.80 10.02 -21.16
CA LEU A 217 -9.31 8.77 -21.73
C LEU A 217 -7.79 8.74 -21.78
N LEU A 218 -7.16 9.86 -22.15
CA LEU A 218 -5.71 10.01 -22.14
C LEU A 218 -5.16 9.74 -20.74
N MET A 219 -5.67 10.42 -19.72
CA MET A 219 -5.21 10.26 -18.33
C MET A 219 -5.43 8.84 -17.79
N LEU A 220 -6.53 8.18 -18.14
CA LEU A 220 -6.72 6.75 -17.80
C LEU A 220 -5.68 5.85 -18.47
N ARG A 221 -5.32 6.10 -19.73
CA ARG A 221 -4.26 5.33 -20.40
C ARG A 221 -2.88 5.61 -19.79
N CYS A 222 -2.59 6.86 -19.45
CA CYS A 222 -1.38 7.23 -18.70
C CYS A 222 -1.33 6.49 -17.36
N GLY A 223 -2.43 6.47 -16.61
CA GLY A 223 -2.54 5.72 -15.35
C GLY A 223 -2.30 4.23 -15.51
N ARG A 224 -2.77 3.61 -16.60
CA ARG A 224 -2.48 2.19 -16.92
C ARG A 224 -1.02 1.95 -17.23
N VAL A 225 -0.40 2.80 -18.05
CA VAL A 225 1.06 2.71 -18.32
C VAL A 225 1.83 2.88 -17.01
N ALA A 226 1.40 3.80 -16.16
CA ALA A 226 2.01 3.99 -14.86
C ALA A 226 1.87 2.75 -13.96
N TRP A 227 0.71 2.11 -13.96
CA TRP A 227 0.50 0.83 -13.30
C TRP A 227 1.41 -0.28 -13.81
N ILE A 228 1.65 -0.38 -15.11
CA ILE A 228 2.59 -1.37 -15.68
C ILE A 228 4.00 -1.11 -15.15
N GLY A 229 4.46 0.14 -15.20
CA GLY A 229 5.78 0.53 -14.70
C GLY A 229 5.92 0.23 -13.21
N ALA A 230 4.97 0.69 -12.39
CA ALA A 230 4.96 0.43 -10.95
C ALA A 230 4.89 -1.08 -10.63
N SER A 231 4.09 -1.85 -11.37
CA SER A 231 3.97 -3.30 -11.17
C SER A 231 5.27 -4.03 -11.53
N ALA A 232 5.98 -3.61 -12.57
CA ALA A 232 7.27 -4.18 -12.93
C ALA A 232 8.32 -3.94 -11.83
N ILE A 233 8.38 -2.71 -11.29
CA ILE A 233 9.26 -2.37 -10.17
C ILE A 233 8.88 -3.17 -8.91
N ALA A 234 7.59 -3.24 -8.59
CA ALA A 234 7.08 -3.97 -7.43
C ALA A 234 7.34 -5.48 -7.53
N MET A 235 7.14 -6.08 -8.71
CA MET A 235 7.45 -7.49 -8.95
C MET A 235 8.94 -7.78 -8.81
N TYR A 236 9.81 -6.89 -9.30
CA TYR A 236 11.25 -7.04 -9.12
C TYR A 236 11.63 -7.00 -7.64
N ALA A 237 11.12 -6.03 -6.88
CA ALA A 237 11.35 -5.95 -5.44
C ALA A 237 10.83 -7.20 -4.71
N ALA A 238 9.61 -7.64 -5.02
CA ALA A 238 9.01 -8.84 -4.44
C ALA A 238 9.83 -10.11 -4.75
N TRP A 239 10.36 -10.22 -5.96
CA TRP A 239 11.19 -11.33 -6.40
C TRP A 239 12.51 -11.40 -5.61
N GLN A 240 13.12 -10.27 -5.26
CA GLN A 240 14.35 -10.27 -4.45
C GLN A 240 14.13 -10.81 -3.03
N VAL A 241 12.91 -10.69 -2.49
CA VAL A 241 12.58 -11.19 -1.13
C VAL A 241 12.17 -12.66 -1.15
N GLN A 242 11.26 -13.04 -2.06
CA GLN A 242 10.57 -14.35 -2.02
C GLN A 242 10.83 -15.24 -3.24
N GLY A 243 11.67 -14.81 -4.17
CA GLY A 243 11.95 -15.54 -5.42
C GLY A 243 10.67 -15.83 -6.22
N ALA A 244 10.53 -17.06 -6.68
CA ALA A 244 9.39 -17.48 -7.49
C ALA A 244 8.03 -17.37 -6.76
N MET A 245 8.00 -17.48 -5.43
CA MET A 245 6.77 -17.34 -4.65
C MET A 245 6.18 -15.93 -4.74
N ALA A 246 7.01 -14.93 -5.03
CA ALA A 246 6.55 -13.55 -5.27
C ALA A 246 5.51 -13.45 -6.39
N LEU A 247 5.59 -14.29 -7.42
CA LEU A 247 4.64 -14.26 -8.55
C LEU A 247 3.22 -14.62 -8.12
N LEU A 248 3.10 -15.55 -7.17
CA LEU A 248 1.81 -15.96 -6.63
C LEU A 248 1.19 -14.85 -5.78
N TRP A 249 2.01 -14.11 -5.04
CA TRP A 249 1.56 -12.95 -4.26
C TRP A 249 1.20 -11.75 -5.13
N MET A 250 1.95 -11.53 -6.20
CA MET A 250 1.75 -10.44 -7.17
C MET A 250 0.76 -10.80 -8.29
N LEU A 251 0.00 -11.89 -8.13
CA LEU A 251 -0.97 -12.37 -9.10
C LEU A 251 -2.00 -11.31 -9.54
N PRO A 252 -2.55 -10.44 -8.65
CA PRO A 252 -3.42 -9.35 -9.09
C PRO A 252 -2.76 -8.40 -10.11
N LEU A 253 -1.44 -8.20 -10.00
CA LEU A 253 -0.67 -7.35 -10.91
C LEU A 253 -0.39 -8.04 -12.25
N LEU A 254 -0.12 -9.35 -12.22
CA LEU A 254 0.03 -10.16 -13.43
C LEU A 254 -1.26 -10.23 -14.24
N LEU A 255 -2.41 -10.18 -13.56
CA LEU A 255 -3.73 -10.21 -14.19
C LEU A 255 -4.23 -8.85 -14.69
N LEU A 256 -3.52 -7.74 -14.49
CA LEU A 256 -3.97 -6.40 -14.96
C LEU A 256 -4.33 -6.37 -16.45
N PRO A 257 -3.52 -6.96 -17.38
CA PRO A 257 -3.86 -6.97 -18.79
C PRO A 257 -5.17 -7.71 -19.08
N VAL A 258 -5.41 -8.82 -18.38
CA VAL A 258 -6.64 -9.62 -18.49
C VAL A 258 -7.84 -8.82 -17.96
N ILE A 259 -7.68 -8.16 -16.81
CA ILE A 259 -8.72 -7.32 -16.19
C ILE A 259 -9.14 -6.15 -17.11
N TRP A 260 -8.24 -5.66 -17.97
CA TRP A 260 -8.55 -4.61 -18.93
C TRP A 260 -9.36 -5.07 -20.14
N ILE A 261 -9.35 -6.37 -20.46
CA ILE A 261 -10.12 -6.95 -21.57
C ILE A 261 -11.58 -7.15 -21.17
N ILE A 262 -11.86 -7.29 -19.86
CA ILE A 262 -13.19 -7.55 -19.34
C ILE A 262 -14.17 -6.43 -19.75
N PRO A 263 -15.36 -6.79 -20.28
CA PRO A 263 -16.32 -5.82 -20.77
C PRO A 263 -16.77 -4.87 -19.66
N ARG A 264 -16.91 -3.59 -20.02
CA ARG A 264 -17.29 -2.50 -19.11
C ARG A 264 -18.79 -2.58 -18.79
N LYS A 265 -19.16 -3.48 -17.86
CA LYS A 265 -20.51 -3.61 -17.33
C LYS A 265 -20.56 -3.03 -15.91
N GLN A 266 -21.49 -2.13 -15.62
CA GLN A 266 -21.62 -1.61 -14.26
C GLN A 266 -22.33 -2.63 -13.36
N LEU A 267 -21.54 -3.44 -12.63
CA LEU A 267 -22.06 -4.31 -11.59
C LEU A 267 -22.19 -3.53 -10.28
N ARG A 268 -23.38 -2.97 -10.03
CA ARG A 268 -23.66 -2.15 -8.84
C ARG A 268 -23.32 -2.87 -7.52
N TRP A 269 -23.63 -4.16 -7.42
CA TRP A 269 -23.33 -4.98 -6.24
C TRP A 269 -21.83 -5.10 -5.97
N LEU A 270 -21.02 -5.35 -7.00
CA LEU A 270 -19.56 -5.39 -6.88
C LEU A 270 -19.00 -4.04 -6.44
N GLN A 271 -19.56 -2.94 -6.96
CA GLN A 271 -19.14 -1.59 -6.59
C GLN A 271 -19.44 -1.30 -5.11
N LEU A 272 -20.64 -1.63 -4.65
CA LEU A 272 -21.02 -1.49 -3.25
C LEU A 272 -20.12 -2.33 -2.35
N PHE A 273 -19.90 -3.60 -2.69
CA PHE A 273 -19.01 -4.46 -1.92
C PHE A 273 -17.58 -3.90 -1.86
N VAL A 274 -17.05 -3.43 -2.99
CA VAL A 274 -15.69 -2.88 -3.02
C VAL A 274 -15.55 -1.62 -2.17
N ASP A 275 -16.51 -0.70 -2.26
CA ASP A 275 -16.44 0.58 -1.55
C ASP A 275 -16.67 0.41 -0.04
N TYR A 276 -17.59 -0.47 0.37
CA TYR A 276 -17.95 -0.65 1.79
C TYR A 276 -17.19 -1.75 2.52
N ALA A 277 -16.69 -2.75 1.81
CA ALA A 277 -16.08 -3.93 2.41
C ALA A 277 -14.63 -4.08 1.96
N ALA A 278 -14.36 -4.19 0.66
CA ALA A 278 -13.02 -4.56 0.19
C ALA A 278 -11.95 -3.51 0.52
N ILE A 279 -12.18 -2.22 0.23
CA ILE A 279 -11.20 -1.15 0.51
C ILE A 279 -10.92 -1.03 2.03
N PRO A 280 -11.94 -0.92 2.91
CA PRO A 280 -11.72 -0.92 4.35
C PRO A 280 -10.99 -2.17 4.85
N SER A 281 -11.37 -3.35 4.38
CA SER A 281 -10.74 -4.60 4.79
C SER A 281 -9.29 -4.71 4.37
N VAL A 282 -8.93 -4.31 3.15
CA VAL A 282 -7.52 -4.29 2.69
C VAL A 282 -6.67 -3.36 3.54
N MET A 283 -7.18 -2.17 3.88
CA MET A 283 -6.51 -1.24 4.78
C MET A 283 -6.36 -1.85 6.19
N ALA A 284 -7.41 -2.48 6.73
CA ALA A 284 -7.36 -3.12 8.04
C ALA A 284 -6.35 -4.27 8.08
N THR A 285 -6.38 -5.16 7.08
CA THR A 285 -5.41 -6.26 6.94
C THR A 285 -3.97 -5.74 6.89
N SER A 286 -3.73 -4.63 6.19
CA SER A 286 -2.40 -4.01 6.15
C SER A 286 -1.91 -3.57 7.53
N LEU A 287 -2.78 -2.91 8.31
CA LEU A 287 -2.41 -2.42 9.64
C LEU A 287 -2.26 -3.53 10.67
N VAL A 288 -3.05 -4.60 10.56
CA VAL A 288 -2.91 -5.79 11.40
C VAL A 288 -1.53 -6.45 11.19
N LEU A 289 -0.99 -6.41 9.97
CA LEU A 289 0.33 -6.97 9.66
C LEU A 289 1.52 -6.12 10.12
N ILE A 290 1.35 -4.83 10.43
CA ILE A 290 2.47 -3.87 10.56
C ILE A 290 2.70 -3.35 11.99
N ASN A 291 1.79 -3.54 12.94
CA ASN A 291 1.82 -2.85 14.24
C ASN A 291 2.03 -1.32 14.14
N PRO A 292 0.98 -0.53 13.88
CA PRO A 292 1.11 0.86 13.49
C PRO A 292 1.70 1.80 14.57
N LEU A 293 1.63 1.44 15.85
CA LEU A 293 2.09 2.33 16.93
C LEU A 293 3.59 2.25 17.17
N GLU A 294 4.20 1.07 17.01
CA GLU A 294 5.64 0.88 17.25
C GLU A 294 6.50 1.44 16.12
N HIS A 295 5.97 1.44 14.89
CA HIS A 295 6.72 1.83 13.70
C HIS A 295 6.35 3.23 13.17
N LEU A 296 5.63 4.04 13.95
CA LEU A 296 5.25 5.39 13.56
C LEU A 296 6.47 6.32 13.58
N GLN A 297 7.01 6.62 12.41
CA GLN A 297 8.13 7.55 12.25
C GLN A 297 7.72 8.77 11.45
N PHE A 298 8.01 9.96 11.97
CA PHE A 298 7.61 11.23 11.34
C PHE A 298 8.26 11.46 9.97
N TRP A 299 9.55 11.12 9.84
CA TRP A 299 10.33 11.39 8.63
C TRP A 299 9.82 10.64 7.38
N PRO A 300 9.58 9.31 7.41
CA PRO A 300 8.96 8.58 6.30
C PRO A 300 7.60 9.16 5.88
N ILE A 301 6.78 9.57 6.85
CA ILE A 301 5.46 10.15 6.59
C ILE A 301 5.61 11.47 5.82
N LEU A 302 6.48 12.36 6.28
CA LEU A 302 6.74 13.64 5.60
C LEU A 302 7.19 13.44 4.16
N LEU A 303 8.13 12.51 3.94
CA LEU A 303 8.66 12.17 2.62
C LEU A 303 7.55 11.65 1.70
N VAL A 304 6.78 10.66 2.16
CA VAL A 304 5.69 10.09 1.37
C VAL A 304 4.63 11.14 1.05
N LEU A 305 4.25 11.98 2.02
CA LEU A 305 3.26 13.03 1.79
C LEU A 305 3.71 14.02 0.71
N LEU A 306 4.98 14.44 0.74
CA LEU A 306 5.57 15.32 -0.26
C LEU A 306 5.52 14.70 -1.66
N PHE A 307 6.01 13.47 -1.80
CA PHE A 307 6.20 12.86 -3.12
C PHE A 307 4.95 12.17 -3.68
N CYS A 308 3.99 11.75 -2.85
CA CYS A 308 2.79 11.05 -3.33
C CYS A 308 1.88 11.97 -4.18
N ALA A 309 1.83 13.27 -3.86
CA ALA A 309 1.02 14.23 -4.60
C ALA A 309 1.84 14.96 -5.66
N ASP A 310 2.95 15.59 -5.26
CA ASP A 310 3.64 16.56 -6.11
C ASP A 310 4.45 15.88 -7.23
N ALA A 311 5.06 14.73 -6.97
CA ALA A 311 5.91 14.07 -7.95
C ALA A 311 5.13 13.39 -9.08
N ARG A 312 3.94 12.83 -8.80
CA ARG A 312 3.04 12.28 -9.82
C ARG A 312 2.55 13.36 -10.78
N TRP A 313 2.15 14.50 -10.21
CA TRP A 313 1.72 15.67 -10.96
C TRP A 313 2.85 16.23 -11.83
N LEU A 314 4.06 16.36 -11.26
CA LEU A 314 5.26 16.83 -11.96
C LEU A 314 5.69 15.89 -13.10
N GLY A 315 5.66 14.58 -12.88
CA GLY A 315 5.89 13.58 -13.93
C GLY A 315 4.88 13.70 -15.08
N GLY A 316 3.62 13.96 -14.75
CA GLY A 316 2.58 14.27 -15.73
C GLY A 316 2.91 15.49 -16.58
N ILE A 317 3.33 16.60 -15.95
CA ILE A 317 3.72 17.83 -16.67
C ILE A 317 4.90 17.58 -17.60
N ILE A 318 5.95 16.90 -17.12
CA ILE A 318 7.15 16.60 -17.92
C ILE A 318 6.76 15.79 -19.17
N GLY A 319 5.97 14.73 -19.01
CA GLY A 319 5.53 13.92 -20.14
C GLY A 319 4.63 14.68 -21.13
N LEU A 320 3.75 15.56 -20.62
CA LEU A 320 2.89 16.42 -21.44
C LEU A 320 3.70 17.52 -22.15
N GLY A 321 4.78 18.00 -21.56
CA GLY A 321 5.67 19.00 -22.14
C GLY A 321 6.53 18.43 -23.26
N LEU A 322 7.18 17.27 -23.03
CA LEU A 322 8.13 16.67 -23.97
C LEU A 322 7.51 16.22 -25.30
N LEU A 323 6.39 15.50 -25.26
CA LEU A 323 5.73 15.01 -26.48
C LEU A 323 4.50 15.83 -26.88
N GLY A 324 3.96 16.64 -25.97
CA GLY A 324 2.72 17.36 -26.18
C GLY A 324 2.88 18.83 -26.53
N GLY A 325 4.06 19.43 -26.36
CA GLY A 325 4.30 20.86 -26.60
C GLY A 325 3.36 21.80 -25.84
N ARG A 326 2.68 21.31 -24.78
CA ARG A 326 1.66 22.05 -24.04
C ARG A 326 2.31 23.10 -23.16
N LYS A 327 1.67 24.27 -23.05
CA LYS A 327 2.07 25.31 -22.11
C LYS A 327 1.89 24.80 -20.67
N SER A 328 2.75 25.25 -19.76
CA SER A 328 2.83 24.76 -18.37
C SER A 328 1.46 24.71 -17.65
N GLY A 329 0.61 25.74 -17.84
CA GLY A 329 -0.72 25.80 -17.21
C GLY A 329 -1.71 24.73 -17.70
N ASP A 330 -1.77 24.46 -19.01
CA ASP A 330 -2.68 23.45 -19.56
C ASP A 330 -2.19 22.03 -19.23
N ALA A 331 -0.87 21.82 -19.27
CA ALA A 331 -0.24 20.58 -18.84
C ALA A 331 -0.53 20.30 -17.35
N MET A 332 -0.44 21.33 -16.51
CA MET A 332 -0.77 21.24 -15.08
C MET A 332 -2.22 20.78 -14.85
N ARG A 333 -3.20 21.41 -15.50
CA ARG A 333 -4.62 21.04 -15.31
C ARG A 333 -4.91 19.62 -15.80
N LEU A 334 -4.32 19.26 -16.93
CA LEU A 334 -4.52 17.96 -17.53
C LEU A 334 -3.89 16.83 -16.70
N SER A 335 -2.81 17.10 -15.95
CA SER A 335 -2.14 16.11 -15.11
C SER A 335 -2.72 15.95 -13.69
N ILE A 336 -3.56 16.87 -13.20
CA ILE A 336 -4.21 16.76 -11.87
C ILE A 336 -4.89 15.40 -11.62
N PRO A 337 -5.61 14.80 -12.60
CA PRO A 337 -6.20 13.47 -12.44
C PRO A 337 -5.19 12.34 -12.15
N LEU A 338 -3.90 12.51 -12.47
CA LEU A 338 -2.85 11.51 -12.18
C LEU A 338 -2.55 11.39 -10.69
N VAL A 339 -2.98 12.35 -9.88
CA VAL A 339 -2.79 12.35 -8.43
C VAL A 339 -3.82 11.45 -7.73
N ASP A 340 -4.91 11.06 -8.39
CA ASP A 340 -5.99 10.23 -7.81
C ASP A 340 -5.63 8.74 -7.77
N ALA A 341 -4.56 8.42 -7.04
CA ALA A 341 -3.98 7.09 -6.92
C ALA A 341 -4.09 6.50 -5.51
N GLY A 342 -4.96 7.03 -4.64
CA GLY A 342 -5.08 6.60 -3.24
C GLY A 342 -5.34 5.10 -3.11
N VAL A 343 -6.42 4.60 -3.72
CA VAL A 343 -6.74 3.16 -3.72
C VAL A 343 -5.66 2.33 -4.41
N SER A 344 -5.00 2.88 -5.43
CA SER A 344 -3.93 2.19 -6.15
C SER A 344 -2.68 2.01 -5.29
N GLN A 345 -2.28 3.06 -4.57
CA GLN A 345 -1.18 3.06 -3.61
C GLN A 345 -1.47 2.13 -2.43
N LEU A 346 -2.72 2.12 -1.93
CA LEU A 346 -3.17 1.16 -0.91
C LEU A 346 -2.98 -0.29 -1.38
N CYS A 347 -3.53 -0.66 -2.54
CA CYS A 347 -3.42 -2.02 -3.06
C CYS A 347 -1.95 -2.45 -3.23
N LEU A 348 -1.11 -1.59 -3.81
CA LEU A 348 0.28 -1.95 -4.04
C LEU A 348 1.08 -2.06 -2.74
N ALA A 349 0.84 -1.14 -1.78
CA ALA A 349 1.42 -1.22 -0.46
C ALA A 349 1.04 -2.53 0.22
N THR A 350 -0.25 -2.89 0.28
CA THR A 350 -0.71 -4.13 0.91
C THR A 350 -0.04 -5.38 0.33
N LEU A 351 0.12 -5.45 -1.00
CA LEU A 351 0.82 -6.58 -1.63
C LEU A 351 2.29 -6.64 -1.21
N LEU A 352 2.99 -5.51 -1.23
CA LEU A 352 4.41 -5.44 -0.86
C LEU A 352 4.66 -5.68 0.63
N ILE A 353 3.71 -5.28 1.48
CA ILE A 353 3.67 -5.64 2.91
C ILE A 353 3.51 -7.14 3.07
N GLY A 354 2.54 -7.74 2.37
CA GLY A 354 2.28 -9.18 2.45
C GLY A 354 3.45 -10.04 1.95
N VAL A 355 4.29 -9.53 1.06
CA VAL A 355 5.53 -10.18 0.60
C VAL A 355 6.70 -9.97 1.56
N GLY A 356 6.65 -8.93 2.40
CA GLY A 356 7.75 -8.50 3.26
C GLY A 356 8.78 -7.61 2.56
N ALA A 357 8.44 -7.03 1.40
CA ALA A 357 9.34 -6.14 0.64
C ALA A 357 9.31 -4.68 1.11
N LEU A 358 8.24 -4.26 1.79
CA LEU A 358 8.08 -2.90 2.29
C LEU A 358 8.21 -2.87 3.82
N PRO A 359 9.21 -2.18 4.38
CA PRO A 359 9.39 -2.11 5.84
C PRO A 359 8.19 -1.46 6.55
N PRO A 360 7.88 -1.86 7.79
CA PRO A 360 6.75 -1.37 8.59
C PRO A 360 6.58 0.17 8.60
N SER A 361 7.64 0.92 8.85
CA SER A 361 7.59 2.39 8.96
C SER A 361 7.20 3.06 7.63
N PHE A 362 7.76 2.59 6.52
CA PHE A 362 7.46 3.07 5.18
C PHE A 362 6.12 2.58 4.66
N ALA A 363 5.67 1.41 5.11
CA ALA A 363 4.35 0.90 4.83
C ALA A 363 3.27 1.77 5.47
N ILE A 364 3.40 2.14 6.75
CA ILE A 364 2.49 3.10 7.42
C ILE A 364 2.49 4.43 6.66
N ALA A 365 3.67 4.94 6.29
CA ALA A 365 3.77 6.17 5.52
C ALA A 365 3.05 6.07 4.17
N ALA A 366 3.19 4.96 3.44
CA ALA A 366 2.48 4.69 2.18
C ALA A 366 0.95 4.62 2.37
N LEU A 367 0.46 3.99 3.43
CA LEU A 367 -0.97 3.92 3.75
C LEU A 367 -1.54 5.30 4.13
N LEU A 368 -0.81 6.09 4.92
CA LEU A 368 -1.17 7.47 5.26
C LEU A 368 -1.15 8.38 4.02
N GLY A 369 -0.17 8.19 3.13
CA GLY A 369 -0.13 8.86 1.83
C GLY A 369 -1.37 8.55 0.98
N ALA A 370 -1.80 7.29 0.92
CA ALA A 370 -3.03 6.91 0.22
C ALA A 370 -4.27 7.64 0.78
N LEU A 371 -4.37 7.72 2.12
CA LEU A 371 -5.44 8.42 2.81
C LEU A 371 -5.40 9.94 2.55
N PHE A 372 -4.20 10.53 2.55
CA PHE A 372 -3.97 11.93 2.24
C PHE A 372 -4.42 12.29 0.82
N LEU A 373 -4.17 11.41 -0.17
CA LEU A 373 -4.61 11.63 -1.55
C LEU A 373 -6.13 11.66 -1.66
N GLU A 374 -6.84 10.78 -0.97
CA GLU A 374 -8.31 10.79 -0.93
C GLU A 374 -8.84 12.06 -0.22
N HIS A 375 -8.20 12.44 0.88
CA HIS A 375 -8.63 13.59 1.68
C HIS A 375 -8.42 14.93 0.97
N THR A 376 -7.35 15.05 0.18
CA THR A 376 -6.97 16.28 -0.54
C THR A 376 -7.66 16.44 -1.91
N ALA A 377 -8.46 15.46 -2.35
CA ALA A 377 -9.24 15.54 -3.59
C ALA A 377 -10.11 16.82 -3.75
N PRO A 378 -10.79 17.36 -2.71
CA PRO A 378 -11.53 18.62 -2.83
C PRO A 378 -10.62 19.82 -3.12
N ILE A 379 -9.41 19.84 -2.56
CA ILE A 379 -8.45 20.93 -2.77
C ILE A 379 -7.97 20.90 -4.22
N ARG A 380 -7.62 19.72 -4.73
CA ARG A 380 -7.27 19.52 -6.15
C ARG A 380 -8.40 19.94 -7.09
N MET A 381 -9.65 19.62 -6.74
CA MET A 381 -10.82 20.05 -7.50
C MET A 381 -10.97 21.57 -7.53
N LYS A 382 -10.73 22.27 -6.42
CA LYS A 382 -10.73 23.74 -6.40
C LYS A 382 -9.62 24.31 -7.27
N MET A 383 -8.38 23.84 -7.11
CA MET A 383 -7.23 24.27 -7.92
C MET A 383 -7.46 24.10 -9.42
N ALA A 384 -8.08 22.98 -9.83
CA ALA A 384 -8.44 22.74 -11.22
C ALA A 384 -9.47 23.72 -11.81
N ASN A 385 -10.26 24.40 -10.96
CA ASN A 385 -11.35 25.29 -11.38
C ASN A 385 -11.01 26.79 -11.27
N VAL A 386 -10.07 27.19 -10.40
CA VAL A 386 -9.74 28.60 -10.08
C VAL A 386 -9.36 29.42 -11.32
N ASP A 387 -8.65 28.85 -12.28
CA ASP A 387 -8.19 29.60 -13.45
C ASP A 387 -9.16 29.54 -14.65
N SER A 388 -10.43 29.17 -14.43
CA SER A 388 -11.48 29.25 -15.48
C SER A 388 -12.37 30.49 -15.36
N GLU A 389 -12.15 31.30 -14.33
CA GLU A 389 -12.62 32.68 -14.26
C GLU A 389 -11.57 33.57 -14.92
N SER A 390 -11.70 33.78 -16.23
CA SER A 390 -10.98 34.89 -16.89
C SER A 390 -11.36 36.21 -16.24
N PRO A 391 -10.44 37.17 -16.07
CA PRO A 391 -10.82 38.52 -15.64
C PRO A 391 -11.86 39.09 -16.62
N PRO A 392 -12.79 39.95 -16.16
CA PRO A 392 -13.71 40.63 -17.07
C PRO A 392 -12.90 41.30 -18.17
N GLN A 393 -13.21 40.97 -19.43
CA GLN A 393 -12.61 41.67 -20.57
C GLN A 393 -12.99 43.15 -20.46
N PRO A 394 -12.03 44.07 -20.70
CA PRO A 394 -12.24 45.51 -20.54
C PRO A 394 -13.32 46.08 -21.45
#